data_AF-A0A1A8JHL9-F1
#
_entry.id   AF-A0A1A8JHL9-F1
#
_cell.length_a   1.000
_cell.length_b   1.000
_cell.length_c   1.000
_cell.angle_alpha   90.00
_cell.angle_beta   90.00
_cell.angle_gamma   90.00
#
_symmetry.space_group_name_H-M   'P 1'
#
loop_
_entity.id
_entity.type
_entity.pdbx_description
1 polymer ?
#
loop_
_entity_poly.entity_id
_entity_poly.type
_entity_poly.pdbx_seq_one_letter_code
_entity_poly.pdbx_strand_id
1 'polypeptide(L)'
;MSESAEAVAASLKSRRNVTIELTNLTNHYCLLNPKVFLDSGSVHSPPTPTVRLQKTEVCIFGKSAAKATGSVGVLTYDLFECKSNSARETLA
;
A
#
# COMPACT_ATOMS: atom_id res chain seq x y z
N MET A 1 1.58 17.85 6.45
CA MET A 1 2.65 16.84 6.52
C MET A 1 1.95 15.49 6.52
N SER A 2 2.29 14.56 5.61
CA SER A 2 1.81 13.18 5.76
C SER A 2 2.40 12.61 7.05
N GLU A 3 1.60 11.85 7.78
CA GLU A 3 2.08 11.08 8.93
C GLU A 3 3.02 9.97 8.42
N SER A 4 4.14 9.73 9.11
CA SER A 4 5.10 8.68 8.71
C SER A 4 4.56 7.28 9.05
N ALA A 5 5.09 6.25 8.40
CA ALA A 5 4.76 4.86 8.67
C ALA A 5 4.84 4.52 10.17
N GLU A 6 5.87 5.01 10.85
CA GLU A 6 6.15 4.70 12.26
C GLU A 6 5.11 5.34 13.18
N ALA A 7 4.76 6.60 12.95
CA ALA A 7 3.75 7.30 13.73
C ALA A 7 2.39 6.61 13.59
N VAL A 8 2.03 6.24 12.36
CA VAL A 8 0.80 5.51 12.07
C VAL A 8 0.82 4.11 12.69
N ALA A 9 1.94 3.39 12.60
CA ALA A 9 2.10 2.07 13.20
C ALA A 9 1.98 2.11 14.74
N ALA A 10 2.55 3.14 15.38
CA ALA A 10 2.48 3.32 16.83
C ALA A 10 1.06 3.57 17.35
N SER A 11 0.17 4.12 16.50
CA SER A 11 -1.23 4.34 16.87
C SER A 11 -2.08 3.06 16.90
N LEU A 12 -1.59 1.97 16.29
CA LEU A 12 -2.36 0.72 16.14
C LEU A 12 -2.29 -0.14 17.39
N LYS A 13 -3.45 -0.62 17.84
CA LYS A 13 -3.57 -1.58 18.96
C LYS A 13 -3.33 -3.05 18.57
N SER A 14 -3.16 -3.33 17.28
CA SER A 14 -2.99 -4.70 16.80
C SER A 14 -1.63 -5.26 17.19
N ARG A 15 -1.62 -6.47 17.79
CA ARG A 15 -0.39 -7.18 18.20
C ARG A 15 0.54 -7.54 17.03
N ARG A 16 0.00 -7.66 15.81
CA ARG A 16 0.74 -7.95 14.57
C ARG A 16 0.13 -7.11 13.46
N ASN A 17 0.90 -6.18 12.93
CA ASN A 17 0.52 -5.32 11.83
C ASN A 17 1.74 -5.04 10.95
N VAL A 18 1.47 -4.60 9.72
CA VAL A 18 2.44 -4.15 8.73
C VAL A 18 1.93 -2.81 8.22
N THR A 19 2.70 -1.76 8.44
CA THR A 19 2.47 -0.45 7.84
C THR A 19 3.46 -0.28 6.69
N ILE A 20 2.93 0.04 5.51
CA ILE A 20 3.72 0.24 4.29
C ILE A 20 3.66 1.72 3.96
N GLU A 21 4.82 2.36 3.88
CA GLU A 21 4.98 3.69 3.30
C GLU A 21 5.65 3.55 1.94
N LEU A 22 4.94 3.96 0.90
CA LEU A 22 5.36 3.85 -0.49
C LEU A 22 5.54 5.25 -1.05
N THR A 23 6.78 5.59 -1.42
CA THR A 23 7.09 6.84 -2.11
C THR A 23 7.31 6.56 -3.59
N ASN A 24 6.44 7.09 -4.45
CA ASN A 24 6.61 7.00 -5.89
C ASN A 24 7.62 8.06 -6.36
N LEU A 25 8.89 7.68 -6.42
CA LEU A 25 9.97 8.54 -6.92
C LEU A 25 10.10 8.56 -8.44
N THR A 26 9.20 7.89 -9.17
CA THR A 26 9.24 7.92 -10.63
C THR A 26 8.81 9.29 -11.17
N ASN A 27 9.31 9.64 -12.35
CA ASN A 27 9.03 10.94 -12.99
C ASN A 27 7.99 10.86 -14.12
N HIS A 28 7.59 9.64 -14.48
CA HIS A 28 6.67 9.42 -15.60
C HIS A 28 5.51 8.49 -15.25
N TYR A 29 5.58 7.73 -14.15
CA TYR A 29 4.57 6.75 -13.82
C TYR A 29 3.73 7.16 -12.61
N CYS A 30 2.43 6.99 -12.76
CA CYS A 30 1.46 7.09 -11.70
C CYS A 30 1.07 5.66 -11.33
N LEU A 31 1.08 5.29 -10.05
CA LEU A 31 0.67 3.96 -9.61
C LEU A 31 -0.84 3.95 -9.45
N LEU A 32 -1.54 3.07 -10.16
CA LEU A 32 -3.00 3.00 -10.18
C LEU A 32 -3.49 1.62 -9.76
N ASN A 33 -4.78 1.56 -9.43
CA ASN A 33 -5.53 0.31 -9.31
C ASN A 33 -4.85 -0.71 -8.38
N PRO A 34 -4.68 -0.36 -7.08
CA PRO A 34 -4.06 -1.27 -6.13
C PRO A 34 -4.84 -2.59 -6.07
N LYS A 35 -4.15 -3.71 -6.26
CA LYS A 35 -4.70 -5.05 -6.04
C LYS A 35 -3.98 -5.67 -4.86
N VAL A 36 -4.76 -6.17 -3.92
CA VAL A 36 -4.26 -6.80 -2.71
C VAL A 36 -4.69 -8.26 -2.70
N PHE A 37 -3.73 -9.15 -2.60
CA PHE A 37 -3.96 -10.55 -2.25
C PHE A 37 -3.45 -10.79 -0.82
N LEU A 38 -4.32 -11.25 0.07
CA LEU A 38 -3.92 -11.61 1.44
C LEU A 38 -4.05 -13.12 1.62
N ASP A 39 -2.92 -13.78 1.87
CA ASP A 39 -2.91 -15.18 2.31
C ASP A 39 -3.30 -15.27 3.80
N SER A 40 -2.90 -14.26 4.59
CA SER A 40 -3.28 -14.15 6.00
C SER A 40 -3.45 -12.70 6.44
N GLY A 41 -4.42 -12.45 7.30
CA GLY A 41 -4.69 -11.12 7.85
C GLY A 41 -5.88 -10.43 7.20
N SER A 42 -5.93 -9.12 7.34
CA SER A 42 -6.99 -8.25 6.80
C SER A 42 -6.45 -6.84 6.56
N VAL A 43 -7.06 -6.14 5.60
CA VAL A 43 -6.79 -4.72 5.36
C VAL A 43 -7.31 -3.90 6.55
N HIS A 44 -6.47 -3.05 7.12
CA HIS A 44 -6.86 -2.11 8.17
C HIS A 44 -7.03 -0.70 7.60
N SER A 45 -6.04 -0.24 6.82
CA SER A 45 -6.14 0.98 6.01
C SER A 45 -5.81 0.60 4.57
N PRO A 46 -6.78 0.72 3.63
CA PRO A 46 -6.57 0.29 2.26
C PRO A 46 -5.51 1.15 1.56
N PRO A 47 -4.78 0.58 0.58
CA PRO A 47 -3.92 1.35 -0.30
C PRO A 47 -4.71 2.42 -1.06
N THR A 48 -4.12 3.61 -1.19
CA THR A 48 -4.71 4.72 -1.96
C THR A 48 -4.89 4.28 -3.43
N PRO A 49 -6.05 4.56 -4.07
CA PRO A 49 -6.31 4.14 -5.45
C PRO A 49 -5.31 4.64 -6.49
N THR A 50 -4.63 5.76 -6.19
CA THR A 50 -3.67 6.42 -7.07
C THR A 50 -2.51 6.99 -6.26
N VAL A 51 -1.29 6.59 -6.58
CA VAL A 51 -0.04 7.20 -6.07
C VAL A 51 0.59 8.03 -7.19
N ARG A 52 0.43 9.36 -7.10
CA ARG A 52 1.01 10.28 -8.08
C ARG A 52 2.53 10.37 -7.95
N LEU A 53 3.15 10.96 -8.96
CA LEU A 53 4.59 11.20 -8.99
C LEU A 53 5.03 12.03 -7.79
N GLN A 54 6.18 11.70 -7.21
CA GLN A 54 6.78 12.39 -6.08
C GLN A 54 5.82 12.49 -4.87
N LYS A 55 4.91 11.51 -4.72
CA LYS A 55 4.00 11.40 -3.58
C LYS A 55 4.29 10.14 -2.78
N THR A 56 4.00 10.28 -1.50
CA THR A 56 4.15 9.24 -0.49
C THR A 56 2.76 8.91 0.04
N GLU A 57 2.44 7.62 0.04
CA GLU A 57 1.18 7.09 0.53
C GLU A 57 1.45 6.02 1.57
N VAL A 58 0.52 5.86 2.51
CA VAL A 58 0.64 4.92 3.62
C VAL A 58 -0.58 4.01 3.64
N CYS A 59 -0.35 2.70 3.80
CA CYS A 59 -1.42 1.72 3.99
C CYS A 59 -1.04 0.70 5.07
N ILE A 60 -2.06 0.01 5.60
CA ILE A 60 -1.90 -0.80 6.81
C ILE A 60 -2.64 -2.12 6.65
N PHE A 61 -1.93 -3.20 6.93
CA PHE A 61 -2.47 -4.55 7.04
C PHE A 61 -2.26 -5.10 8.44
N GLY A 62 -3.21 -5.87 8.94
CA GLY A 62 -3.17 -6.40 10.30
C GLY A 62 -3.54 -7.87 10.33
N LYS A 63 -3.16 -8.57 11.40
CA LYS A 63 -3.71 -9.90 11.64
C LYS A 63 -5.24 -9.83 11.73
N SER A 64 -5.92 -10.90 11.33
CA SER A 64 -7.35 -11.02 11.56
C SER A 64 -7.65 -11.09 13.06
N ALA A 65 -8.77 -10.51 13.49
CA ALA A 65 -9.19 -10.53 14.89
C ALA A 65 -9.31 -11.96 15.44
N ALA A 66 -8.99 -12.14 16.73
CA ALA A 66 -9.07 -13.42 17.45
C ALA A 66 -8.29 -14.64 16.89
N LYS A 67 -7.54 -14.50 15.79
CA LYS A 67 -6.68 -15.58 15.24
C LYS A 67 -5.22 -15.42 15.65
N ALA A 68 -4.53 -16.55 15.88
CA ALA A 68 -3.09 -16.59 16.18
C ALA A 68 -2.20 -16.51 14.92
N THR A 69 -2.60 -15.71 13.93
CA THR A 69 -1.93 -15.57 12.63
C THR A 69 -1.10 -14.29 12.55
N GLY A 70 -0.35 -14.12 11.47
CA GLY A 70 0.31 -12.87 11.10
C GLY A 70 -0.50 -12.05 10.10
N SER A 71 0.18 -11.19 9.34
CA SER A 71 -0.34 -10.51 8.15
C SER A 71 0.63 -10.83 7.00
N VAL A 72 0.13 -11.50 5.96
CA VAL A 72 0.92 -12.01 4.82
C VAL A 72 0.12 -11.80 3.55
N GLY A 73 0.74 -11.19 2.54
CA GLY A 73 0.08 -10.90 1.29
C GLY A 73 0.98 -10.18 0.29
N VAL A 74 0.39 -9.83 -0.86
CA VAL A 74 1.01 -9.13 -1.99
C VAL A 74 0.15 -7.91 -2.32
N LEU A 75 0.80 -6.78 -2.56
CA LEU A 75 0.19 -5.53 -3.03
C LEU A 75 0.84 -5.16 -4.36
N THR A 76 0.03 -5.06 -5.41
CA THR A 76 0.48 -4.68 -6.75
C THR A 76 -0.19 -3.39 -7.20
N TYR A 77 0.50 -2.62 -8.03
CA TYR A 77 -0.07 -1.47 -8.74
C TYR A 77 0.17 -1.59 -10.24
N ASP A 78 -0.75 -1.02 -11.01
CA ASP A 78 -0.57 -0.79 -12.44
C ASP A 78 0.23 0.51 -12.63
N LEU A 79 1.34 0.46 -13.38
CA LEU A 79 2.14 1.59 -13.83
C LEU A 79 1.47 2.29 -15.01
N PHE A 80 0.97 3.49 -14.75
CA PHE A 80 0.38 4.35 -15.78
C PHE A 80 1.35 5.44 -16.20
N GLU A 81 1.75 5.43 -17.48
CA GLU A 81 2.66 6.43 -18.02
C GLU A 81 1.90 7.75 -18.23
N CYS A 82 2.09 8.68 -17.29
CA CYS A 82 1.39 9.96 -17.22
C CYS A 82 1.72 10.88 -18.42
N LYS A 83 2.77 10.60 -19.22
CA LYS A 83 3.07 11.30 -20.49
C LYS A 83 2.43 10.67 -21.74
N SER A 84 2.05 9.38 -21.68
CA SER A 84 1.51 8.64 -22.83
C SER A 84 -0.01 8.46 -22.78
N ASN A 85 -0.68 8.83 -21.68
CA ASN A 85 -2.10 8.53 -21.45
C ASN A 85 -2.45 7.04 -21.63
N SER A 86 -1.50 6.14 -21.39
CA SER A 86 -1.67 4.68 -21.50
C SER A 86 -1.07 3.96 -20.28
N ALA A 87 -1.81 2.98 -19.73
CA ALA A 87 -1.30 2.06 -18.71
C ALA A 87 -0.46 1.00 -19.41
N ARG A 88 0.82 0.87 -19.05
CA ARG A 88 1.75 0.04 -19.83
C ARG A 88 2.23 -1.20 -19.10
N GLU A 89 2.30 -1.22 -17.77
CA GLU A 89 2.91 -2.34 -17.04
C GLU A 89 2.25 -2.53 -15.66
N THR A 90 2.21 -3.76 -15.12
CA THR A 90 1.78 -4.06 -13.75
C THR A 90 2.98 -4.65 -13.01
N LEU A 91 3.36 -4.09 -11.86
CA LEU A 91 4.46 -4.64 -11.05
C LEU A 91 3.93 -5.53 -9.94
N ALA A 92 4.57 -6.69 -9.76
CA ALA A 92 4.29 -7.69 -8.74
C ALA A 92 5.34 -7.69 -7.63
#